data_AF-A0A850GEM6-F1
#
_entry.id   AF-A0A850GEM6-F1
#
_cell.length_a   1.000
_cell.length_b   1.000
_cell.length_c   1.000
_cell.angle_alpha   90.00
_cell.angle_beta   90.00
_cell.angle_gamma   90.00
#
_symmetry.space_group_name_H-M   'P 1'
#
loop_
_entity.id
_entity.type
_entity.pdbx_description
1 polymer ?
#
loop_
_entity_poly.entity_id
_entity_poly.type
_entity_poly.pdbx_seq_one_letter_code
_entity_poly.pdbx_strand_id
1 'polypeptide(L)'
;MFTTTRQLRRRLSLGRGVARFVAALLLVLAFWTLGPQTAKAEQGRLDGWTLASASEELVVGRAVIRYEPGTAEQAFELAKLLPGWWSEIEQTLGRDLDDSMTIHVVSHAGRVAQATGMPRWVSGVAHPPRGEIAISLHDPDGSPSELSTLLRHELVHVALFRATAGAELPRWFHEGVADSVANEVSLMRAETLAGAIFGSGVPSLPALEASFHGDARQASIAYAAARDFATWLRFHDAEGGEFRQLLSQLRKGRGFEQSVKDAYGSPLAALDESWREGLSTRFLWYPLLGSEGLPVLLLGPLVALAWFRRRQRLAADWARLEAEDALERTARLGLAPLAS
;
A
#
# COMPACT_ATOMS: atom_id res chain seq x y z
N MET A 1 -45.09 28.73 37.56
CA MET A 1 -45.58 28.52 36.18
C MET A 1 -44.38 28.67 35.23
N PHE A 2 -43.91 27.55 34.69
CA PHE A 2 -43.05 27.35 33.50
C PHE A 2 -41.69 28.08 33.33
N THR A 3 -40.67 27.73 34.11
CA THR A 3 -39.25 28.01 33.76
C THR A 3 -38.25 26.88 34.05
N THR A 4 -38.69 25.64 34.25
CA THR A 4 -37.77 24.55 34.67
C THR A 4 -37.69 23.36 33.69
N THR A 5 -38.61 23.24 32.73
CA THR A 5 -38.71 22.06 31.83
C THR A 5 -37.84 22.14 30.56
N ARG A 6 -37.37 23.33 30.16
CA ARG A 6 -36.58 23.50 28.91
C ARG A 6 -35.09 23.21 29.08
N GLN A 7 -34.52 23.44 30.26
CA GLN A 7 -33.09 23.17 30.51
C GLN A 7 -32.79 21.68 30.75
N LEU A 8 -33.70 20.92 31.36
CA LEU A 8 -33.51 19.48 31.58
C LEU A 8 -33.55 18.66 30.27
N ARG A 9 -34.44 19.02 29.33
CA ARG A 9 -34.53 18.36 28.01
C ARG A 9 -33.29 18.57 27.14
N ARG A 10 -32.62 19.73 27.26
CA ARG A 10 -31.35 20.01 26.53
C ARG A 10 -30.17 19.19 27.07
N ARG A 11 -30.07 18.97 28.38
CA ARG A 11 -28.99 18.15 28.96
C ARG A 11 -29.12 16.66 28.63
N LEU A 12 -30.34 16.13 28.54
CA LEU A 12 -30.60 14.73 28.18
C LEU A 12 -30.39 14.42 26.68
N SER A 13 -30.57 15.40 25.77
CA SER A 13 -30.30 15.19 24.34
C SER A 13 -28.80 15.21 24.01
N LEU A 14 -28.00 16.00 24.73
CA LEU A 14 -26.53 16.01 24.58
C LEU A 14 -25.90 14.68 25.03
N GLY A 15 -26.36 14.09 26.14
CA GLY A 15 -25.82 12.81 26.64
C GLY A 15 -26.04 11.63 25.68
N ARG A 16 -27.18 11.59 24.97
CA ARG A 16 -27.47 10.56 23.97
C ARG A 16 -26.68 10.73 22.67
N GLY A 17 -26.32 11.97 22.31
CA GLY A 17 -25.45 12.25 21.17
C GLY A 17 -24.01 11.80 21.41
N VAL A 18 -23.47 12.11 22.60
CA VAL A 18 -22.11 11.71 23.01
C VAL A 18 -22.00 10.19 23.13
N ALA A 19 -22.99 9.51 23.72
CA ALA A 19 -22.98 8.05 23.85
C ALA A 19 -23.04 7.33 22.48
N ARG A 20 -23.81 7.86 21.51
CA ARG A 20 -23.85 7.33 20.13
C ARG A 20 -22.56 7.58 19.37
N PHE A 21 -21.91 8.71 19.62
CA PHE A 21 -20.61 9.04 19.02
C PHE A 21 -19.50 8.14 19.55
N VAL A 22 -19.46 7.88 20.86
CA VAL A 22 -18.50 6.96 21.48
C VAL A 22 -18.73 5.52 21.02
N ALA A 23 -19.98 5.07 20.91
CA ALA A 23 -20.28 3.72 20.39
C ALA A 23 -19.90 3.55 18.91
N ALA A 24 -20.11 4.58 18.08
CA ALA A 24 -19.67 4.58 16.69
C ALA A 24 -18.14 4.58 16.57
N LEU A 25 -17.44 5.34 17.43
CA LEU A 25 -15.99 5.36 17.47
C LEU A 25 -15.41 4.00 17.89
N LEU A 26 -16.01 3.33 18.87
CA LEU A 26 -15.61 1.99 19.31
C LEU A 26 -15.91 0.91 18.25
N LEU A 27 -16.99 1.03 17.49
CA LEU A 27 -17.29 0.14 16.36
C LEU A 27 -16.31 0.34 15.19
N VAL A 28 -15.92 1.59 14.90
CA VAL A 28 -14.88 1.89 13.91
C VAL A 28 -13.51 1.38 14.37
N LEU A 29 -13.14 1.58 15.65
CA LEU A 29 -11.92 1.02 16.23
C LEU A 29 -11.92 -0.52 16.22
N ALA A 30 -13.05 -1.17 16.48
CA ALA A 30 -13.17 -2.64 16.39
C ALA A 30 -13.04 -3.14 14.95
N PHE A 31 -13.53 -2.37 13.97
CA PHE A 31 -13.34 -2.67 12.54
C PHE A 31 -11.89 -2.49 12.08
N TRP A 32 -11.12 -1.61 12.73
CA TRP A 32 -9.69 -1.42 12.49
C TRP A 32 -8.81 -2.56 13.05
N THR A 33 -9.24 -3.22 14.13
CA THR A 33 -8.49 -4.34 14.72
C THR A 33 -8.64 -5.65 13.96
N LEU A 34 -9.58 -5.71 13.00
CA LEU A 34 -9.85 -6.84 12.13
C LEU A 34 -9.61 -6.43 10.67
N GLY A 35 -8.43 -5.88 10.40
CA GLY A 35 -7.98 -5.71 9.02
C GLY A 35 -7.89 -7.08 8.34
N PRO A 36 -8.25 -7.20 7.04
CA PRO A 36 -8.09 -8.44 6.30
C PRO A 36 -6.63 -8.89 6.41
N GLN A 37 -6.41 -10.12 6.88
CA GLN A 37 -5.09 -10.72 6.83
C GLN A 37 -4.80 -11.00 5.36
N THR A 38 -4.04 -10.12 4.73
CA THR A 38 -3.60 -10.36 3.36
C THR A 38 -2.77 -11.64 3.33
N ALA A 39 -3.12 -12.52 2.40
CA ALA A 39 -2.34 -13.69 2.08
C ALA A 39 -0.91 -13.23 1.78
N LYS A 40 0.03 -13.72 2.58
CA LYS A 40 1.45 -13.41 2.43
C LYS A 40 2.03 -14.43 1.43
N ALA A 41 2.89 -13.99 0.53
CA ALA A 41 3.77 -14.88 -0.22
C ALA A 41 5.04 -15.10 0.61
N GLU A 42 5.42 -16.35 0.84
CA GLU A 42 6.66 -16.68 1.56
C GLU A 42 7.52 -17.59 0.68
N GLN A 43 8.83 -17.41 0.76
CA GLN A 43 9.79 -18.33 0.16
C GLN A 43 10.07 -19.43 1.19
N GLY A 44 9.20 -20.45 1.22
CA GLY A 44 9.41 -21.64 2.02
C GLY A 44 10.16 -22.71 1.23
N ARG A 45 10.82 -23.63 1.94
CA ARG A 45 11.37 -24.84 1.33
C ARG A 45 10.21 -25.75 0.93
N LEU A 46 10.01 -25.91 -0.37
CA LEU A 46 8.93 -26.72 -0.93
C LEU A 46 9.21 -28.21 -0.70
N ASP A 47 8.38 -28.88 0.10
CA ASP A 47 8.56 -30.30 0.48
C ASP A 47 7.73 -31.26 -0.41
N GLY A 48 7.08 -30.75 -1.47
CA GLY A 48 6.32 -31.51 -2.47
C GLY A 48 5.71 -30.59 -3.53
N TRP A 49 5.23 -31.14 -4.65
CA TRP A 49 4.39 -30.42 -5.61
C TRP A 49 3.35 -31.39 -6.20
N THR A 50 2.23 -31.58 -5.50
CA THR A 50 1.15 -32.47 -5.97
C THR A 50 -0.22 -31.80 -5.89
N LEU A 51 -0.68 -31.22 -7.01
CA LEU A 51 -1.99 -30.58 -7.17
C LEU A 51 -2.91 -31.45 -8.04
N ALA A 52 -3.15 -32.69 -7.61
CA ALA A 52 -3.89 -33.69 -8.39
C ALA A 52 -5.37 -33.32 -8.66
N SER A 53 -5.94 -32.39 -7.89
CA SER A 53 -7.29 -31.89 -8.12
C SER A 53 -7.38 -30.99 -9.37
N ALA A 54 -6.28 -30.36 -9.77
CA ALA A 54 -6.18 -29.60 -11.01
C ALA A 54 -5.98 -30.55 -12.21
N SER A 55 -7.05 -31.29 -12.53
CA SER A 55 -7.06 -32.38 -13.51
C SER A 55 -7.32 -31.92 -14.94
N GLU A 56 -7.97 -30.78 -15.12
CA GLU A 56 -8.24 -30.20 -16.44
C GLU A 56 -7.07 -29.33 -16.89
N GLU A 57 -6.88 -29.21 -18.21
CA GLU A 57 -5.73 -28.52 -18.80
C GLU A 57 -6.15 -27.55 -19.91
N LEU A 58 -5.48 -26.40 -19.94
CA LEU A 58 -5.56 -25.43 -21.01
C LEU A 58 -4.16 -25.01 -21.44
N VAL A 59 -3.86 -25.13 -22.72
CA VAL A 59 -2.55 -24.77 -23.29
C VAL A 59 -2.59 -23.33 -23.82
N VAL A 60 -1.64 -22.51 -23.39
CA VAL A 60 -1.46 -21.11 -23.79
C VAL A 60 -0.03 -20.92 -24.28
N GLY A 61 0.20 -21.12 -25.58
CA GLY A 61 1.55 -21.14 -26.13
C GLY A 61 2.38 -22.28 -25.52
N ARG A 62 3.46 -21.95 -24.80
CA ARG A 62 4.31 -22.90 -24.06
C ARG A 62 3.95 -23.02 -22.57
N ALA A 63 2.99 -22.23 -22.10
CA ALA A 63 2.43 -22.34 -20.76
C ALA A 63 1.24 -23.33 -20.74
N VAL A 64 1.06 -24.00 -19.62
CA VAL A 64 -0.08 -24.89 -19.35
C VAL A 64 -0.77 -24.43 -18.08
N ILE A 65 -2.07 -24.15 -18.16
CA ILE A 65 -2.92 -23.88 -17.01
C ILE A 65 -3.66 -25.17 -16.65
N ARG A 66 -3.33 -25.73 -15.50
CA ARG A 66 -4.04 -26.85 -14.87
C ARG A 66 -5.07 -26.30 -13.91
N TYR A 67 -6.31 -26.76 -13.97
CA TYR A 67 -7.38 -26.22 -13.13
C TYR A 67 -8.35 -27.29 -12.62
N GLU A 68 -9.03 -27.02 -11.50
CA GLU A 68 -10.06 -27.92 -10.97
C GLU A 68 -11.33 -27.80 -11.83
N PRO A 69 -12.11 -28.87 -12.07
CA PRO A 69 -13.28 -28.81 -12.95
C PRO A 69 -14.29 -27.68 -12.66
N GLY A 70 -14.39 -27.23 -11.39
CA GLY A 70 -15.25 -26.13 -10.96
C GLY A 70 -14.70 -24.71 -11.19
N THR A 71 -13.48 -24.56 -11.71
CA THR A 71 -12.76 -23.28 -11.83
C THR A 71 -12.46 -22.91 -13.29
N ALA A 72 -13.22 -23.47 -14.24
CA ALA A 72 -12.95 -23.32 -15.67
C ALA A 72 -13.04 -21.85 -16.12
N GLU A 73 -14.07 -21.12 -15.67
CA GLU A 73 -14.27 -19.71 -16.02
C GLU A 73 -13.05 -18.86 -15.67
N GLN A 74 -12.53 -18.99 -14.44
CA GLN A 74 -11.37 -18.25 -13.99
C GLN A 74 -10.11 -18.67 -14.76
N ALA A 75 -9.95 -19.97 -15.05
CA ALA A 75 -8.83 -20.45 -15.85
C ALA A 75 -8.86 -19.88 -17.28
N PHE A 76 -10.03 -19.80 -17.93
CA PHE A 76 -10.17 -19.20 -19.25
C PHE A 76 -9.88 -17.69 -19.26
N GLU A 77 -10.30 -16.96 -18.23
CA GLU A 77 -9.96 -15.53 -18.12
C GLU A 77 -8.46 -15.30 -17.94
N LEU A 78 -7.81 -16.06 -17.04
CA LEU A 78 -6.36 -15.98 -16.86
C LEU A 78 -5.60 -16.33 -18.15
N ALA A 79 -6.07 -17.32 -18.89
CA ALA A 79 -5.46 -17.71 -20.17
C ALA A 79 -5.45 -16.61 -21.22
N LYS A 80 -6.50 -15.79 -21.27
CA LYS A 80 -6.59 -14.65 -22.20
C LYS A 80 -5.57 -13.57 -21.85
N LEU A 81 -5.34 -13.34 -20.55
CA LEU A 81 -4.51 -12.25 -20.05
C LEU A 81 -3.02 -12.62 -19.96
N LEU A 82 -2.73 -13.91 -19.74
CA LEU A 82 -1.38 -14.43 -19.49
C LEU A 82 -0.33 -14.00 -20.53
N PRO A 83 -0.56 -14.08 -21.86
CA PRO A 83 0.45 -13.68 -22.84
C PRO A 83 0.81 -12.20 -22.76
N GLY A 84 -0.18 -11.33 -22.51
CA GLY A 84 0.04 -9.89 -22.35
C GLY A 84 0.86 -9.58 -21.10
N TRP A 85 0.47 -10.18 -19.97
CA TRP A 85 1.20 -10.02 -18.71
C TRP A 85 2.63 -10.53 -18.79
N TRP A 86 2.86 -11.70 -19.40
CA TRP A 86 4.21 -12.21 -19.61
C TRP A 86 5.05 -11.27 -20.45
N SER A 87 4.49 -10.74 -21.55
CA SER A 87 5.19 -9.77 -22.42
C SER A 87 5.56 -8.48 -21.69
N GLU A 88 4.67 -7.92 -20.87
CA GLU A 88 4.95 -6.74 -20.04
C GLU A 88 6.08 -6.99 -19.03
N ILE A 89 6.03 -8.14 -18.34
CA ILE A 89 7.03 -8.56 -17.36
C ILE A 89 8.38 -8.77 -18.06
N GLU A 90 8.38 -9.47 -19.20
CA GLU A 90 9.57 -9.75 -19.98
C GLU A 90 10.26 -8.45 -20.41
N GLN A 91 9.53 -7.50 -21.00
CA GLN A 91 10.08 -6.20 -21.43
C GLN A 91 10.75 -5.43 -20.29
N THR A 92 10.24 -5.61 -19.07
CA THR A 92 10.78 -4.97 -17.87
C THR A 92 12.05 -5.67 -17.37
N LEU A 93 12.06 -7.01 -17.31
CA LEU A 93 13.11 -7.78 -16.65
C LEU A 93 14.21 -8.27 -17.60
N GLY A 94 13.96 -8.34 -18.90
CA GLY A 94 14.91 -8.94 -19.83
C GLY A 94 14.43 -8.95 -21.27
N ARG A 95 14.97 -9.90 -22.03
CA ARG A 95 14.55 -10.21 -23.40
C ARG A 95 14.67 -11.71 -23.59
N ASP A 96 13.71 -12.30 -24.29
CA ASP A 96 13.70 -13.73 -24.63
C ASP A 96 13.80 -14.63 -23.39
N LEU A 97 12.96 -14.32 -22.39
CA LEU A 97 12.81 -15.17 -21.22
C LEU A 97 11.97 -16.37 -21.62
N ASP A 98 12.49 -17.59 -21.34
CA ASP A 98 11.74 -18.83 -21.54
C ASP A 98 10.34 -18.68 -20.95
N ASP A 99 9.30 -18.94 -21.72
CA ASP A 99 7.89 -18.75 -21.36
C ASP A 99 7.20 -20.08 -20.98
N SER A 100 7.96 -21.18 -20.93
CA SER A 100 7.43 -22.48 -20.54
C SER A 100 7.07 -22.52 -19.05
N MET A 101 5.83 -22.84 -18.68
CA MET A 101 5.45 -22.89 -17.26
C MET A 101 4.18 -23.71 -17.06
N THR A 102 3.98 -24.20 -15.83
CA THR A 102 2.73 -24.84 -15.42
C THR A 102 2.08 -24.02 -14.30
N ILE A 103 0.88 -23.52 -14.54
CA ILE A 103 0.09 -22.75 -13.58
C ILE A 103 -1.04 -23.62 -13.08
N HIS A 104 -1.11 -23.86 -11.78
CA HIS A 104 -2.15 -24.62 -11.13
C HIS A 104 -3.14 -23.68 -10.45
N VAL A 105 -4.40 -23.72 -10.89
CA VAL A 105 -5.50 -22.97 -10.32
C VAL A 105 -6.33 -23.91 -9.45
N VAL A 106 -6.36 -23.63 -8.15
CA VAL A 106 -7.11 -24.44 -7.16
C VAL A 106 -8.17 -23.62 -6.45
N SER A 107 -9.18 -24.28 -5.90
CA SER A 107 -10.31 -23.61 -5.25
C SER A 107 -9.95 -22.80 -4.01
N HIS A 108 -8.95 -23.20 -3.21
CA HIS A 108 -8.71 -22.63 -1.88
C HIS A 108 -7.23 -22.71 -1.45
N ALA A 109 -6.73 -21.69 -0.73
CA ALA A 109 -5.33 -21.56 -0.27
C ALA A 109 -4.80 -22.81 0.48
N GLY A 110 -5.66 -23.47 1.24
CA GLY A 110 -5.34 -24.76 1.89
C GLY A 110 -4.84 -25.86 0.95
N ARG A 111 -5.20 -25.85 -0.33
CA ARG A 111 -4.69 -26.78 -1.36
C ARG A 111 -3.26 -26.44 -1.75
N VAL A 112 -2.94 -25.15 -1.88
CA VAL A 112 -1.58 -24.66 -2.13
C VAL A 112 -0.66 -25.13 -0.99
N ALA A 113 -1.06 -24.88 0.25
CA ALA A 113 -0.33 -25.33 1.44
C ALA A 113 -0.12 -26.86 1.47
N GLN A 114 -1.17 -27.64 1.20
CA GLN A 114 -1.09 -29.10 1.17
C GLN A 114 -0.12 -29.61 0.11
N ALA A 115 -0.10 -29.00 -1.07
CA ALA A 115 0.71 -29.46 -2.18
C ALA A 115 2.18 -29.06 -2.07
N THR A 116 2.47 -27.93 -1.42
CA THR A 116 3.78 -27.28 -1.44
C THR A 116 4.52 -27.30 -0.11
N GLY A 117 3.81 -27.54 1.00
CA GLY A 117 4.36 -27.42 2.36
C GLY A 117 4.37 -25.98 2.89
N MET A 118 3.89 -25.02 2.11
CA MET A 118 3.78 -23.63 2.53
C MET A 118 2.75 -23.44 3.65
N PRO A 119 2.86 -22.39 4.49
CA PRO A 119 1.83 -22.09 5.49
C PRO A 119 0.45 -21.90 4.86
N ARG A 120 -0.59 -22.28 5.59
CA ARG A 120 -1.99 -22.20 5.12
C ARG A 120 -2.48 -20.79 4.77
N TRP A 121 -1.74 -19.76 5.18
CA TRP A 121 -2.05 -18.37 4.86
C TRP A 121 -1.54 -17.92 3.49
N VAL A 122 -0.79 -18.78 2.78
CA VAL A 122 -0.26 -18.52 1.45
C VAL A 122 -1.32 -18.89 0.41
N SER A 123 -1.77 -17.91 -0.38
CA SER A 123 -2.73 -18.11 -1.47
C SER A 123 -2.07 -18.33 -2.83
N GLY A 124 -0.80 -17.96 -2.99
CA GLY A 124 -0.04 -18.15 -4.22
C GLY A 124 1.43 -18.44 -3.92
N VAL A 125 2.04 -19.28 -4.76
CA VAL A 125 3.47 -19.60 -4.67
C VAL A 125 4.01 -20.06 -6.02
N ALA A 126 5.21 -19.61 -6.34
CA ALA A 126 6.01 -20.10 -7.46
C ALA A 126 7.13 -21.03 -6.98
N HIS A 127 7.47 -22.00 -7.83
CA HIS A 127 8.75 -22.70 -7.85
C HIS A 127 9.53 -22.22 -9.09
N PRO A 128 10.26 -21.09 -9.04
CA PRO A 128 10.89 -20.49 -10.21
C PRO A 128 11.82 -21.42 -11.00
N PRO A 129 12.66 -22.28 -10.37
CA PRO A 129 13.50 -23.21 -11.13
C PRO A 129 12.76 -24.22 -12.02
N ARG A 130 11.51 -24.57 -11.67
CA ARG A 130 10.67 -25.51 -12.43
C ARG A 130 9.67 -24.80 -13.33
N GLY A 131 9.50 -23.49 -13.19
CA GLY A 131 8.42 -22.74 -13.84
C GLY A 131 7.05 -23.22 -13.40
N GLU A 132 6.89 -23.68 -12.16
CA GLU A 132 5.60 -24.11 -11.62
C GLU A 132 5.02 -23.00 -10.73
N ILE A 133 3.73 -22.71 -10.87
CA ILE A 133 3.00 -21.71 -10.09
C ILE A 133 1.73 -22.36 -9.56
N ALA A 134 1.38 -22.11 -8.31
CA ALA A 134 0.10 -22.51 -7.72
C ALA A 134 -0.60 -21.28 -7.16
N ILE A 135 -1.87 -21.08 -7.52
CA ILE A 135 -2.72 -19.98 -7.02
C ILE A 135 -4.09 -20.50 -6.61
N SER A 136 -4.68 -19.91 -5.58
CA SER A 136 -6.03 -20.23 -5.13
C SER A 136 -7.07 -19.18 -5.52
N LEU A 137 -8.29 -19.63 -5.82
CA LEU A 137 -9.46 -18.75 -6.02
C LEU A 137 -9.94 -18.09 -4.73
N HIS A 138 -9.78 -18.76 -3.59
CA HIS A 138 -10.18 -18.26 -2.30
C HIS A 138 -9.02 -18.25 -1.32
N ASP A 139 -8.93 -17.16 -0.59
CA ASP A 139 -7.99 -16.91 0.49
C ASP A 139 -8.30 -17.79 1.71
N PRO A 140 -7.40 -17.85 2.71
CA PRO A 140 -7.53 -18.75 3.87
C PRO A 140 -8.80 -18.54 4.69
N ASP A 141 -9.39 -17.34 4.65
CA ASP A 141 -10.63 -16.96 5.30
C ASP A 141 -11.89 -17.24 4.44
N GLY A 142 -11.70 -17.78 3.24
CA GLY A 142 -12.75 -18.09 2.28
C GLY A 142 -13.18 -16.90 1.41
N SER A 143 -12.57 -15.72 1.56
CA SER A 143 -12.83 -14.59 0.67
C SER A 143 -12.23 -14.83 -0.72
N PRO A 144 -12.80 -14.25 -1.80
CA PRO A 144 -12.20 -14.35 -3.13
C PRO A 144 -10.81 -13.70 -3.17
N SER A 145 -9.83 -14.39 -3.79
CA SER A 145 -8.48 -13.86 -3.98
C SER A 145 -8.43 -12.86 -5.15
N GLU A 146 -7.53 -11.89 -5.07
CA GLU A 146 -7.19 -10.98 -6.18
C GLU A 146 -6.30 -11.70 -7.22
N LEU A 147 -6.91 -12.66 -7.95
CA LEU A 147 -6.21 -13.62 -8.81
C LEU A 147 -5.25 -12.99 -9.81
N SER A 148 -5.64 -11.88 -10.45
CA SER A 148 -4.81 -11.19 -11.43
C SER A 148 -3.53 -10.65 -10.80
N THR A 149 -3.65 -9.99 -9.64
CA THR A 149 -2.50 -9.46 -8.90
C THR A 149 -1.62 -10.59 -8.40
N LEU A 150 -2.22 -11.66 -7.87
CA LEU A 150 -1.52 -12.83 -7.35
C LEU A 150 -0.73 -13.54 -8.46
N LEU A 151 -1.36 -13.86 -9.59
CA LEU A 151 -0.67 -14.53 -10.69
C LEU A 151 0.43 -13.65 -11.28
N ARG A 152 0.18 -12.35 -11.48
CA ARG A 152 1.23 -11.42 -11.96
C ARG A 152 2.44 -11.42 -11.01
N HIS A 153 2.21 -11.47 -9.70
CA HIS A 153 3.30 -11.56 -8.71
C HIS A 153 4.13 -12.83 -8.87
N GLU A 154 3.48 -14.00 -8.94
CA GLU A 154 4.18 -15.27 -9.11
C GLU A 154 4.90 -15.39 -10.47
N LEU A 155 4.32 -14.81 -11.53
CA LEU A 155 4.97 -14.73 -12.85
C LEU A 155 6.27 -13.93 -12.80
N VAL A 156 6.31 -12.84 -12.02
CA VAL A 156 7.52 -12.04 -11.85
C VAL A 156 8.61 -12.84 -11.15
N HIS A 157 8.30 -13.68 -10.16
CA HIS A 157 9.30 -14.56 -9.54
C HIS A 157 9.93 -15.52 -10.55
N VAL A 158 9.11 -16.16 -11.40
CA VAL A 158 9.60 -17.04 -12.47
C VAL A 158 10.46 -16.26 -13.47
N ALA A 159 9.99 -15.10 -13.92
CA ALA A 159 10.70 -14.27 -14.88
C ALA A 159 12.02 -13.72 -14.31
N LEU A 160 12.04 -13.30 -13.05
CA LEU A 160 13.23 -12.79 -12.37
C LEU A 160 14.28 -13.89 -12.20
N PHE A 161 13.87 -15.10 -11.85
CA PHE A 161 14.77 -16.26 -11.80
C PHE A 161 15.40 -16.53 -13.17
N ARG A 162 14.60 -16.50 -14.25
CA ARG A 162 15.08 -16.67 -15.62
C ARG A 162 16.03 -15.55 -16.05
N ALA A 163 15.69 -14.32 -15.75
CA ALA A 163 16.48 -13.14 -16.10
C ALA A 163 17.86 -13.15 -15.42
N THR A 164 17.96 -13.74 -14.23
CA THR A 164 19.20 -13.81 -13.42
C THR A 164 19.89 -15.17 -13.49
N ALA A 165 19.36 -16.13 -14.26
CA ALA A 165 19.79 -17.53 -14.24
C ALA A 165 19.88 -18.14 -12.81
N GLY A 166 18.96 -17.75 -11.94
CA GLY A 166 18.88 -18.26 -10.56
C GLY A 166 19.96 -17.75 -9.62
N ALA A 167 20.49 -16.54 -9.86
CA ALA A 167 21.40 -15.90 -8.92
C ALA A 167 20.78 -15.75 -7.52
N GLU A 168 21.59 -15.84 -6.47
CA GLU A 168 21.15 -15.56 -5.10
C GLU A 168 20.93 -14.06 -4.93
N LEU A 169 19.70 -13.68 -4.59
CA LEU A 169 19.28 -12.28 -4.40
C LEU A 169 18.84 -12.07 -2.95
N PRO A 170 19.06 -10.87 -2.38
CA PRO A 170 18.44 -10.50 -1.12
C PRO A 170 16.92 -10.62 -1.21
N ARG A 171 16.26 -11.09 -0.14
CA ARG A 171 14.81 -11.32 -0.15
C ARG A 171 14.05 -10.02 -0.43
N TRP A 172 14.48 -8.91 0.17
CA TRP A 172 13.87 -7.61 -0.08
C TRP A 172 13.87 -7.24 -1.58
N PHE A 173 14.90 -7.61 -2.33
CA PHE A 173 14.96 -7.30 -3.76
C PHE A 173 13.99 -8.20 -4.53
N HIS A 174 14.01 -9.50 -4.24
CA HIS A 174 13.13 -10.48 -4.89
C HIS A 174 11.65 -10.14 -4.71
N GLU A 175 11.24 -9.86 -3.47
CA GLU A 175 9.85 -9.50 -3.13
C GLU A 175 9.48 -8.09 -3.62
N GLY A 176 10.40 -7.14 -3.49
CA GLY A 176 10.19 -5.76 -3.91
C GLY A 176 9.97 -5.63 -5.42
N VAL A 177 10.77 -6.35 -6.23
CA VAL A 177 10.62 -6.39 -7.69
C VAL A 177 9.32 -7.09 -8.08
N ALA A 178 8.98 -8.21 -7.44
CA ALA A 178 7.72 -8.90 -7.68
C ALA A 178 6.50 -8.01 -7.43
N ASP A 179 6.44 -7.32 -6.29
CA ASP A 179 5.32 -6.44 -5.96
C ASP A 179 5.34 -5.14 -6.79
N SER A 180 6.51 -4.63 -7.17
CA SER A 180 6.65 -3.44 -8.03
C SER A 180 6.21 -3.67 -9.48
N VAL A 181 6.53 -4.83 -10.05
CA VAL A 181 6.21 -5.16 -11.45
C VAL A 181 4.79 -5.71 -11.56
N ALA A 182 4.33 -6.50 -10.59
CA ALA A 182 3.00 -7.08 -10.62
C ALA A 182 1.90 -6.05 -10.36
N ASN A 183 2.15 -5.07 -9.49
CA ASN A 183 1.15 -4.12 -9.04
C ASN A 183 1.61 -2.66 -9.17
N GLU A 184 1.09 -1.97 -10.17
CA GLU A 184 1.38 -0.55 -10.40
C GLU A 184 0.95 0.33 -9.20
N VAL A 185 -0.17 0.00 -8.54
CA VAL A 185 -0.72 0.80 -7.43
C VAL A 185 -1.27 -0.09 -6.31
N SER A 186 -0.49 -0.22 -5.23
CA SER A 186 -0.97 -0.76 -3.95
C SER A 186 -1.13 0.36 -2.92
N LEU A 187 -2.40 0.76 -2.68
CA LEU A 187 -2.73 1.73 -1.64
C LEU A 187 -2.28 1.22 -0.26
N MET A 188 -2.67 0.01 0.12
CA MET A 188 -2.31 -0.58 1.42
C MET A 188 -0.79 -0.58 1.70
N ARG A 189 0.05 -0.87 0.68
CA ARG A 189 1.51 -0.78 0.83
C ARG A 189 1.96 0.67 1.04
N ALA A 190 1.40 1.61 0.30
CA ALA A 190 1.67 3.03 0.48
C ALA A 190 1.25 3.52 1.88
N GLU A 191 0.09 3.07 2.38
CA GLU A 191 -0.39 3.38 3.74
C GLU A 191 0.55 2.83 4.82
N THR A 192 0.97 1.57 4.66
CA THR A 192 1.90 0.90 5.58
C THR A 192 3.24 1.64 5.62
N LEU A 193 3.79 2.00 4.45
CA LEU A 193 5.06 2.73 4.37
C LEU A 193 4.94 4.14 4.94
N ALA A 194 3.85 4.86 4.64
CA ALA A 194 3.60 6.18 5.21
C ALA A 194 3.50 6.14 6.74
N GLY A 195 2.82 5.13 7.29
CA GLY A 195 2.77 4.90 8.73
C GLY A 195 4.14 4.62 9.36
N ALA A 196 5.05 3.97 8.63
CA ALA A 196 6.43 3.79 9.07
C ALA A 196 7.23 5.10 9.00
N ILE A 197 7.10 5.87 7.90
CA ILE A 197 7.79 7.15 7.69
C ILE A 197 7.48 8.15 8.83
N PHE A 198 6.20 8.30 9.20
CA PHE A 198 5.77 9.24 10.23
C PHE A 198 5.66 8.62 11.63
N GLY A 199 6.10 7.37 11.80
CA GLY A 199 5.94 6.60 13.03
C GLY A 199 7.22 5.90 13.45
N SER A 200 7.27 4.58 13.27
CA SER A 200 8.35 3.70 13.78
C SER A 200 9.71 3.87 13.08
N GLY A 201 9.76 4.60 11.96
CA GLY A 201 10.90 4.65 11.06
C GLY A 201 10.86 3.52 10.02
N VAL A 202 11.55 3.75 8.90
CA VAL A 202 11.73 2.78 7.81
C VAL A 202 13.07 2.08 8.01
N PRO A 203 13.15 0.74 8.11
CA PRO A 203 14.43 0.01 8.28
C PRO A 203 15.37 0.20 7.09
N SER A 204 16.70 0.21 7.29
CA SER A 204 17.73 0.17 6.23
C SER A 204 17.56 -1.05 5.31
N LEU A 205 18.04 -1.01 4.06
CA LEU A 205 17.95 -2.19 3.17
C LEU A 205 18.54 -3.46 3.81
N PRO A 206 19.73 -3.43 4.46
CA PRO A 206 20.25 -4.59 5.18
C PRO A 206 19.38 -5.05 6.35
N ALA A 207 18.67 -4.12 7.01
CA ALA A 207 17.77 -4.44 8.11
C ALA A 207 16.41 -4.97 7.65
N LEU A 208 16.04 -4.80 6.37
CA LEU A 208 14.82 -5.40 5.82
C LEU A 208 14.84 -6.91 5.90
N GLU A 209 16.01 -7.54 5.67
CA GLU A 209 16.16 -8.99 5.73
C GLU A 209 15.71 -9.54 7.10
N ALA A 210 16.22 -8.94 8.18
CA ALA A 210 15.80 -9.28 9.54
C ALA A 210 14.33 -8.95 9.80
N SER A 211 13.79 -7.90 9.18
CA SER A 211 12.41 -7.45 9.37
C SER A 211 11.38 -8.42 8.77
N PHE A 212 11.73 -9.18 7.73
CA PHE A 212 10.87 -10.25 7.21
C PHE A 212 10.65 -11.39 8.21
N HIS A 213 11.61 -11.62 9.11
CA HIS A 213 11.52 -12.62 10.18
C HIS A 213 10.96 -12.05 11.50
N GLY A 214 10.60 -10.76 11.51
CA GLY A 214 10.00 -10.09 12.64
C GLY A 214 8.51 -10.42 12.81
N ASP A 215 7.82 -9.59 13.59
CA ASP A 215 6.37 -9.68 13.73
C ASP A 215 5.64 -9.30 12.42
N ALA A 216 4.33 -9.52 12.37
CA ALA A 216 3.52 -9.24 11.18
C ALA A 216 3.61 -7.77 10.72
N ARG A 217 3.79 -6.82 11.64
CA ARG A 217 3.90 -5.40 11.32
C ARG A 217 5.28 -5.11 10.71
N GLN A 218 6.34 -5.62 11.30
CA GLN A 218 7.71 -5.48 10.78
C GLN A 218 7.83 -6.08 9.38
N ALA A 219 7.29 -7.27 9.16
CA ALA A 219 7.27 -7.89 7.84
C ALA A 219 6.47 -7.04 6.83
N SER A 220 5.28 -6.52 7.22
CA SER A 220 4.48 -5.67 6.33
C SER A 220 5.22 -4.40 5.91
N ILE A 221 5.91 -3.74 6.86
CA ILE A 221 6.79 -2.59 6.56
C ILE A 221 7.92 -3.01 5.63
N ALA A 222 8.51 -4.18 5.83
CA ALA A 222 9.59 -4.67 4.99
C ALA A 222 9.16 -4.86 3.53
N TYR A 223 8.00 -5.49 3.29
CA TYR A 223 7.41 -5.62 1.96
C TYR A 223 7.09 -4.25 1.34
N ALA A 224 6.51 -3.32 2.12
CA ALA A 224 6.18 -1.99 1.62
C ALA A 224 7.42 -1.16 1.24
N ALA A 225 8.46 -1.20 2.06
CA ALA A 225 9.75 -0.56 1.80
C ALA A 225 10.47 -1.18 0.60
N ALA A 226 10.52 -2.51 0.52
CA ALA A 226 11.11 -3.26 -0.59
C ALA A 226 10.45 -2.89 -1.94
N ARG A 227 9.11 -2.88 -1.99
CA ARG A 227 8.34 -2.48 -3.17
C ARG A 227 8.61 -1.04 -3.58
N ASP A 228 8.62 -0.10 -2.62
CA ASP A 228 8.85 1.32 -2.91
C ASP A 228 10.27 1.53 -3.44
N PHE A 229 11.28 0.92 -2.84
CA PHE A 229 12.66 1.01 -3.32
C PHE A 229 12.83 0.41 -4.73
N ALA A 230 12.25 -0.76 -5.01
CA ALA A 230 12.27 -1.35 -6.36
C ALA A 230 11.56 -0.46 -7.40
N THR A 231 10.43 0.14 -7.02
CA THR A 231 9.71 1.11 -7.85
C THR A 231 10.54 2.36 -8.08
N TRP A 232 11.23 2.86 -7.05
CA TRP A 232 12.10 4.03 -7.13
C TRP A 232 13.28 3.79 -8.05
N LEU A 233 13.93 2.62 -7.99
CA LEU A 233 15.00 2.23 -8.91
C LEU A 233 14.53 2.21 -10.36
N ARG A 234 13.36 1.63 -10.62
CA ARG A 234 12.76 1.59 -11.96
C ARG A 234 12.33 2.96 -12.47
N PHE A 235 11.84 3.83 -11.59
CA PHE A 235 11.42 5.18 -11.96
C PHE A 235 12.59 6.08 -12.36
N HIS A 236 13.76 5.90 -11.73
CA HIS A 236 14.99 6.62 -12.07
C HIS A 236 15.76 6.01 -13.24
N ASP A 237 15.24 4.92 -13.80
CA ASP A 237 15.75 4.24 -14.99
C ASP A 237 14.76 4.45 -16.15
N ALA A 238 14.84 5.64 -16.76
CA ALA A 238 13.83 6.12 -17.71
C ALA A 238 13.62 5.19 -18.93
N GLU A 239 14.63 4.40 -19.32
CA GLU A 239 14.56 3.48 -20.45
C GLU A 239 14.53 1.99 -20.02
N GLY A 240 14.63 1.70 -18.72
CA GLY A 240 14.80 0.34 -18.18
C GLY A 240 16.18 -0.27 -18.44
N GLY A 241 17.16 0.53 -18.85
CA GLY A 241 18.49 0.10 -19.27
C GLY A 241 19.32 -0.44 -18.10
N GLU A 242 19.39 0.35 -17.04
CA GLU A 242 20.15 0.09 -15.82
C GLU A 242 19.61 -1.17 -15.12
N PHE A 243 18.29 -1.30 -14.99
CA PHE A 243 17.65 -2.43 -14.34
C PHE A 243 17.91 -3.73 -15.13
N ARG A 244 17.77 -3.72 -16.47
CA ARG A 244 18.12 -4.88 -17.30
C ARG A 244 19.63 -5.17 -17.29
N GLN A 245 20.48 -4.15 -17.17
CA GLN A 245 21.91 -4.33 -17.00
C GLN A 245 22.22 -5.03 -15.68
N LEU A 246 21.61 -4.64 -14.56
CA LEU A 246 21.72 -5.31 -13.27
C LEU A 246 21.41 -6.81 -13.39
N LEU A 247 20.25 -7.15 -13.98
CA LEU A 247 19.84 -8.54 -14.15
C LEU A 247 20.78 -9.31 -15.09
N SER A 248 21.27 -8.68 -16.16
CA SER A 248 22.27 -9.27 -17.07
C SER A 248 23.61 -9.55 -16.39
N GLN A 249 24.07 -8.68 -15.49
CA GLN A 249 25.30 -8.90 -14.72
C GLN A 249 25.13 -10.05 -13.71
N LEU A 250 23.98 -10.12 -13.03
CA LEU A 250 23.62 -11.23 -12.14
C LEU A 250 23.59 -12.56 -12.89
N ARG A 251 22.98 -12.59 -14.09
CA ARG A 251 22.98 -13.76 -14.98
C ARG A 251 24.38 -14.26 -15.35
N LYS A 252 25.37 -13.37 -15.37
CA LYS A 252 26.79 -13.69 -15.64
C LYS A 252 27.54 -14.13 -14.38
N GLY A 253 26.86 -14.29 -13.25
CA GLY A 253 27.44 -14.71 -11.98
C GLY A 253 28.17 -13.60 -11.22
N ARG A 254 27.94 -12.32 -11.54
CA ARG A 254 28.47 -11.21 -10.74
C ARG A 254 27.69 -11.10 -9.43
N GLY A 255 28.40 -10.69 -8.37
CA GLY A 255 27.77 -10.44 -7.07
C GLY A 255 26.74 -9.31 -7.12
N PHE A 256 25.73 -9.37 -6.25
CA PHE A 256 24.59 -8.46 -6.25
C PHE A 256 24.98 -6.99 -6.09
N GLU A 257 25.70 -6.63 -5.02
CA GLU A 257 26.07 -5.23 -4.76
C GLU A 257 26.98 -4.65 -5.85
N GLN A 258 27.90 -5.45 -6.38
CA GLN A 258 28.76 -5.02 -7.48
C GLN A 258 27.94 -4.79 -8.76
N SER A 259 26.96 -5.66 -9.05
CA SER A 259 26.09 -5.52 -10.20
C SER A 259 25.20 -4.27 -10.11
N VAL A 260 24.71 -3.95 -8.90
CA VAL A 260 23.97 -2.69 -8.64
C VAL A 260 24.87 -1.48 -8.92
N LYS A 261 26.09 -1.49 -8.39
CA LYS A 261 27.06 -0.40 -8.59
C LYS A 261 27.42 -0.23 -10.07
N ASP A 262 27.63 -1.32 -10.79
CA ASP A 262 27.98 -1.29 -12.21
C ASP A 262 26.81 -0.81 -13.09
N ALA A 263 25.57 -1.10 -12.69
CA ALA A 263 24.38 -0.70 -13.42
C ALA A 263 23.97 0.76 -13.16
N TYR A 264 23.90 1.16 -11.88
CA TYR A 264 23.38 2.46 -11.46
C TYR A 264 24.48 3.51 -11.22
N GLY A 265 25.75 3.14 -11.39
CA GLY A 265 26.90 4.03 -11.14
C GLY A 265 27.13 4.38 -9.66
N SER A 266 26.30 3.87 -8.75
CA SER A 266 26.31 4.20 -7.33
C SER A 266 26.26 2.93 -6.47
N PRO A 267 27.02 2.84 -5.37
CA PRO A 267 26.91 1.72 -4.44
C PRO A 267 25.49 1.60 -3.86
N LEU A 268 25.07 0.38 -3.53
CA LEU A 268 23.74 0.10 -2.97
C LEU A 268 23.42 0.96 -1.74
N ALA A 269 24.39 1.20 -0.86
CA ALA A 269 24.21 2.03 0.33
C ALA A 269 23.89 3.50 -0.01
N ALA A 270 24.50 4.05 -1.07
CA ALA A 270 24.22 5.43 -1.51
C ALA A 270 22.83 5.55 -2.15
N LEU A 271 22.39 4.49 -2.86
CA LEU A 271 21.03 4.41 -3.39
C LEU A 271 19.98 4.30 -2.27
N ASP A 272 20.25 3.50 -1.23
CA ASP A 272 19.39 3.42 -0.03
C ASP A 272 19.25 4.80 0.65
N GLU A 273 20.36 5.53 0.81
CA GLU A 273 20.35 6.88 1.39
C GLU A 273 19.56 7.87 0.52
N SER A 274 19.84 7.93 -0.78
CA SER A 274 19.13 8.83 -1.72
C SER A 274 17.63 8.54 -1.77
N TRP A 275 17.24 7.27 -1.75
CA TRP A 275 15.84 6.86 -1.69
C TRP A 275 15.17 7.35 -0.40
N ARG A 276 15.85 7.20 0.75
CA ARG A 276 15.34 7.61 2.08
C ARG A 276 15.16 9.11 2.21
N GLU A 277 16.11 9.90 1.72
CA GLU A 277 16.02 11.36 1.74
C GLU A 277 14.75 11.85 1.03
N GLY A 278 14.33 11.16 -0.03
CA GLY A 278 13.10 11.45 -0.76
C GLY A 278 11.80 10.95 -0.13
N LEU A 279 11.83 10.06 0.88
CA LEU A 279 10.62 9.43 1.42
C LEU A 279 9.66 10.44 2.05
N SER A 280 10.18 11.33 2.91
CA SER A 280 9.33 12.32 3.58
C SER A 280 8.59 13.19 2.56
N THR A 281 9.33 13.74 1.59
CA THR A 281 8.81 14.60 0.52
C THR A 281 7.77 13.90 -0.35
N ARG A 282 8.04 12.66 -0.80
CA ARG A 282 7.11 11.88 -1.64
C ARG A 282 5.82 11.52 -0.93
N PHE A 283 5.84 11.44 0.40
CA PHE A 283 4.67 11.07 1.22
C PHE A 283 4.11 12.26 2.02
N LEU A 284 4.56 13.50 1.77
CA LEU A 284 4.08 14.71 2.47
C LEU A 284 2.56 14.92 2.37
N TRP A 285 1.94 14.51 1.26
CA TRP A 285 0.50 14.64 1.04
C TRP A 285 -0.31 13.56 1.75
N TYR A 286 0.33 12.48 2.20
CA TYR A 286 -0.39 11.33 2.76
C TYR A 286 -1.13 11.66 4.07
N PRO A 287 -0.53 12.34 5.08
CA PRO A 287 -1.24 12.75 6.29
C PRO A 287 -2.45 13.66 6.02
N LEU A 288 -2.45 14.37 4.89
CA LEU A 288 -3.55 15.25 4.48
C LEU A 288 -4.74 14.48 3.89
N LEU A 289 -4.50 13.31 3.29
CA LEU A 289 -5.52 12.43 2.73
C LEU A 289 -6.00 11.33 3.69
N GLY A 290 -5.24 11.06 4.76
CA GLY A 290 -5.71 10.20 5.84
C GLY A 290 -7.03 10.70 6.43
N SER A 291 -7.86 9.78 6.95
CA SER A 291 -9.22 10.09 7.46
C SER A 291 -9.26 11.19 8.53
N GLU A 292 -8.14 11.46 9.21
CA GLU A 292 -8.01 12.52 10.21
C GLU A 292 -7.65 13.89 9.60
N GLY A 293 -6.92 13.92 8.47
CA GLY A 293 -6.49 15.13 7.78
C GLY A 293 -7.55 15.72 6.86
N LEU A 294 -8.36 14.87 6.22
CA LEU A 294 -9.44 15.28 5.32
C LEU A 294 -10.43 16.28 5.96
N PRO A 295 -10.96 16.04 7.19
CA PRO A 295 -11.81 17.02 7.86
C PRO A 295 -11.10 18.34 8.14
N VAL A 296 -9.82 18.32 8.52
CA VAL A 296 -9.04 19.54 8.78
C VAL A 296 -8.79 20.31 7.48
N LEU A 297 -8.50 19.62 6.37
CA LEU A 297 -8.25 20.22 5.07
C LEU A 297 -9.52 20.82 4.45
N LEU A 298 -10.67 20.17 4.63
CA LEU A 298 -11.96 20.66 4.13
C LEU A 298 -12.61 21.71 5.04
N LEU A 299 -12.59 21.51 6.37
CA LEU A 299 -13.26 22.39 7.33
C LEU A 299 -12.35 23.53 7.83
N GLY A 300 -11.03 23.34 7.84
CA GLY A 300 -10.06 24.34 8.32
C GLY A 300 -10.19 25.70 7.62
N PRO A 301 -10.23 25.76 6.27
CA PRO A 301 -10.43 27.01 5.54
C PRO A 301 -11.78 27.68 5.86
N LEU A 302 -12.85 26.89 6.04
CA LEU A 302 -14.18 27.40 6.39
C LEU A 302 -14.20 27.99 7.80
N VAL A 303 -13.56 27.33 8.76
CA VAL A 303 -13.42 27.82 10.14
C VAL A 303 -12.55 29.07 10.18
N ALA A 304 -11.42 29.10 9.45
CA ALA A 304 -10.55 30.27 9.36
C ALA A 304 -11.28 31.47 8.74
N LEU A 305 -12.03 31.25 7.65
CA LEU A 305 -12.85 32.29 7.03
C LEU A 305 -13.96 32.79 7.96
N ALA A 306 -14.66 31.88 8.65
CA ALA A 306 -15.69 32.24 9.61
C ALA A 306 -15.12 33.04 10.80
N TRP A 307 -13.95 32.64 11.31
CA TRP A 307 -13.24 33.35 12.37
C TRP A 307 -12.80 34.74 11.90
N PHE A 308 -12.23 34.85 10.70
CA PHE A 308 -11.78 36.12 10.15
C PHE A 308 -12.97 37.08 9.91
N ARG A 309 -14.07 36.59 9.34
CA ARG A 309 -15.32 37.35 9.18
C ARG A 309 -15.91 37.78 10.53
N ARG A 310 -15.88 36.90 11.54
CA ARG A 310 -16.35 37.25 12.89
C ARG A 310 -15.47 38.34 13.50
N ARG A 311 -14.15 38.25 13.34
CA ARG A 311 -13.20 39.25 13.84
C ARG A 311 -13.42 40.61 13.17
N GLN A 312 -13.64 40.64 11.86
CA GLN A 312 -13.96 41.88 11.13
C GLN A 312 -15.28 42.50 11.59
N ARG A 313 -16.32 41.69 11.80
CA ARG A 313 -17.62 42.18 12.31
C ARG A 313 -17.49 42.77 13.71
N LEU A 314 -16.82 42.05 14.62
CA LEU A 314 -16.58 42.56 15.97
C LEU A 314 -15.80 43.88 15.95
N ALA A 315 -14.76 43.99 15.11
CA ALA A 315 -14.01 45.24 14.98
C ALA A 315 -14.89 46.40 14.45
N ALA A 316 -15.78 46.13 13.49
CA ALA A 316 -16.73 47.13 13.00
C ALA A 316 -17.78 47.54 14.05
N ASP A 317 -18.28 46.57 14.83
CA ASP A 317 -19.23 46.83 15.91
C ASP A 317 -18.60 47.70 17.02
N TRP A 318 -17.34 47.44 17.40
CA TRP A 318 -16.59 48.28 18.35
C TRP A 318 -16.37 49.69 17.81
N ALA A 319 -15.95 49.83 16.55
CA ALA A 319 -15.75 51.15 15.93
C ALA A 319 -17.05 51.98 15.86
N ARG A 320 -18.20 51.31 15.66
CA ARG A 320 -19.51 51.97 15.68
C ARG A 320 -19.88 52.47 17.07
N LEU A 321 -19.69 51.64 18.10
CA LEU A 321 -19.96 52.03 19.49
C LEU A 321 -19.07 53.19 19.95
N GLU A 322 -17.79 53.20 19.56
CA GLU A 322 -16.88 54.32 19.82
C GLU A 322 -17.33 55.62 19.15
N ALA A 323 -17.86 55.54 17.93
CA ALA A 323 -18.42 56.68 17.23
C ALA A 323 -19.71 57.20 17.87
N GLU A 324 -20.61 56.30 18.30
CA GLU A 324 -21.82 56.65 19.04
C GLU A 324 -21.47 57.31 20.39
N ASP A 325 -20.53 56.74 21.15
CA ASP A 325 -20.02 57.31 22.40
C ASP A 325 -19.36 58.68 22.20
N ALA A 326 -18.62 58.87 21.11
CA ALA A 326 -18.00 60.15 20.79
C ALA A 326 -19.06 61.23 20.49
N LEU A 327 -20.11 60.88 19.75
CA LEU A 327 -21.25 61.75 19.47
C LEU A 327 -22.05 62.07 20.75
N GLU A 328 -22.25 61.10 21.64
CA GLU A 328 -22.90 61.36 22.93
C GLU A 328 -22.06 62.28 23.83
N ARG A 329 -20.73 62.12 23.84
CA ARG A 329 -19.83 63.00 24.60
C ARG A 329 -19.85 64.42 24.06
N THR A 330 -19.81 64.62 22.74
CA THR A 330 -19.91 65.96 22.16
C THR A 330 -21.28 66.59 22.40
N ALA A 331 -22.36 65.81 22.32
CA ALA A 331 -23.71 66.28 22.66
C ALA A 331 -23.84 66.68 24.14
N ARG A 332 -23.28 65.89 25.07
CA ARG A 332 -23.26 66.22 26.52
C ARG A 332 -22.41 67.46 26.82
N LEU A 333 -21.28 67.63 26.14
CA LEU A 333 -20.42 68.82 26.27
C LEU A 333 -21.08 70.06 25.65
N GLY A 334 -21.87 69.91 24.58
CA GLY A 334 -22.64 71.00 23.96
C GLY A 334 -23.93 71.37 24.71
N LEU A 335 -24.43 70.48 25.59
CA LEU A 335 -25.57 70.72 26.47
C LEU A 335 -25.17 71.17 27.88
N ALA A 336 -23.88 71.33 28.18
CA ALA A 336 -23.44 71.97 29.41
C ALA A 336 -23.98 73.42 29.39
N PRO A 337 -24.94 73.79 30.28
CA PRO A 337 -25.44 75.14 30.29
C PRO A 337 -24.30 76.06 30.68
N LEU A 338 -24.10 77.14 29.93
CA LEU A 338 -23.33 78.27 30.39
C LEU A 338 -24.06 78.86 31.61
N ALA A 339 -23.81 78.29 32.79
CA ALA A 339 -24.24 78.84 34.05
C ALA A 339 -23.35 80.06 34.35
N SER A 340 -23.81 81.22 33.91
CA SER A 340 -23.39 82.54 34.38
C SER A 340 -24.41 83.09 35.35
#